data_AF-A0A535I025-F1
#
_entry.id   AF-A0A535I025-F1
#
_cell.length_a   1.000
_cell.length_b   1.000
_cell.length_c   1.000
_cell.angle_alpha   90.00
_cell.angle_beta   90.00
_cell.angle_gamma   90.00
#
_symmetry.space_group_name_H-M   'P 1'
#
loop_
_entity.id
_entity.type
_entity.pdbx_description
1 polymer ?
#
loop_
_entity_poly.entity_id
_entity_poly.type
_entity_poly.pdbx_seq_one_letter_code
_entity_poly.pdbx_strand_id
1 'polypeptide(L)'
;MSLSDLVLSIADNKQMLGLRYAEWATRAPSLEADIAAAAMGLDDLGHSRVLYGCLEPLGADPRSSQRESDPASLSNLSYFDEPWTEWSQFVAANAVLDTAFTAMIEACIGGSVEVLQHRLRKMLMEERYHFLHGRSWLRSGIDRGPLDRAWREAIEWFGPPDGETAALYRDGKLSMGPAELRARLEEQLETKAPQIAVGWTSWDPIRRRSHGGAIDQHTFAMLRGLEEKKYAPPSAAKQTAPPA
;
A
#
# COMPACT_ATOMS: atom_id res chain seq x y z
N MET A 1 2.19 13.45 -12.77
CA MET A 1 2.40 12.91 -11.41
C MET A 1 3.87 13.14 -11.04
N SER A 2 4.14 13.57 -9.81
CA SER A 2 5.45 13.87 -9.23
C SER A 2 5.99 12.68 -8.42
N LEU A 3 7.23 12.79 -7.92
CA LEU A 3 7.77 11.82 -6.95
C LEU A 3 6.98 11.82 -5.63
N SER A 4 6.51 12.99 -5.17
CA SER A 4 5.69 13.07 -3.96
C SER A 4 4.37 12.31 -4.10
N ASP A 5 3.74 12.38 -5.27
CA ASP A 5 2.51 11.62 -5.55
C ASP A 5 2.77 10.11 -5.52
N LEU A 6 3.92 9.66 -6.05
CA LEU A 6 4.32 8.25 -5.97
C LEU A 6 4.50 7.82 -4.51
N VAL A 7 5.24 8.61 -3.72
CA VAL A 7 5.47 8.32 -2.30
C VAL A 7 4.16 8.34 -1.51
N LEU A 8 3.23 9.24 -1.84
CA LEU A 8 1.89 9.25 -1.27
C LEU A 8 1.12 7.97 -1.63
N SER A 9 1.18 7.51 -2.89
CA SER A 9 0.56 6.25 -3.30
C SER A 9 1.15 5.05 -2.55
N ILE A 10 2.47 4.99 -2.33
CA ILE A 10 3.09 3.93 -1.51
C ILE A 10 2.55 4.03 -0.07
N ALA A 11 2.49 5.23 0.52
CA ALA A 11 2.00 5.45 1.88
C ALA A 11 0.55 4.98 2.05
N ASP A 12 -0.34 5.36 1.13
CA ASP A 12 -1.77 4.99 1.14
C ASP A 12 -1.93 3.48 1.02
N ASN A 13 -1.16 2.83 0.13
CA ASN A 13 -1.20 1.39 -0.05
C ASN A 13 -0.65 0.63 1.17
N LYS A 14 0.46 1.09 1.77
CA LYS A 14 0.98 0.50 3.01
C LYS A 14 0.02 0.68 4.18
N GLN A 15 -0.67 1.82 4.27
CA GLN A 15 -1.69 2.03 5.31
C GLN A 15 -2.86 1.05 5.13
N MET A 16 -3.33 0.88 3.89
CA MET A 16 -4.39 -0.08 3.57
C MET A 16 -3.97 -1.52 3.83
N LEU A 17 -2.75 -1.88 3.45
CA LEU A 17 -2.21 -3.21 3.66
C LEU A 17 -2.10 -3.53 5.14
N GLY A 18 -1.59 -2.59 5.94
CA GLY A 18 -1.52 -2.73 7.40
C GLY A 18 -2.89 -2.92 8.04
N LEU A 19 -3.91 -2.17 7.60
CA LEU A 19 -5.28 -2.36 8.05
C LEU A 19 -5.84 -3.74 7.68
N ARG A 20 -5.68 -4.16 6.42
CA ARG A 20 -6.18 -5.47 5.95
C ARG A 20 -5.46 -6.62 6.63
N TYR A 21 -4.16 -6.51 6.92
CA TYR A 21 -3.47 -7.52 7.73
C TYR A 21 -4.00 -7.57 9.16
N ALA A 22 -4.23 -6.43 9.79
CA ALA A 22 -4.75 -6.37 11.16
C ALA A 22 -6.16 -6.98 11.29
N GLU A 23 -7.01 -6.87 10.27
CA GLU A 23 -8.34 -7.53 10.23
C GLU A 23 -8.24 -9.06 10.31
N TRP A 24 -7.10 -9.64 9.91
CA TRP A 24 -6.85 -11.08 9.94
C TRP A 24 -6.09 -11.57 11.17
N ALA A 25 -5.78 -10.69 12.14
CA ALA A 25 -5.05 -11.04 13.36
C ALA A 25 -5.77 -12.02 14.32
N THR A 26 -7.02 -12.40 14.02
CA THR A 26 -7.83 -13.36 14.80
C THR A 26 -8.69 -14.27 13.92
N ARG A 27 -8.40 -14.29 12.61
CA ARG A 27 -9.23 -14.94 11.58
C ARG A 27 -8.41 -15.77 10.61
N ALA A 28 -7.09 -15.78 10.77
CA ALA A 28 -6.20 -16.54 9.92
C ALA A 28 -6.38 -18.05 10.13
N PRO A 29 -5.89 -18.90 9.21
CA PRO A 29 -6.07 -20.36 9.31
C PRO A 29 -5.39 -21.03 10.50
N SER A 30 -4.44 -20.35 11.16
CA SER A 30 -3.75 -20.85 12.35
C SER A 30 -3.34 -19.70 13.26
N LEU A 31 -3.03 -20.02 14.52
CA LEU A 31 -2.56 -19.04 15.50
C LEU A 31 -1.24 -18.38 15.09
N GLU A 32 -0.35 -19.13 14.45
CA GLU A 32 0.91 -18.60 13.90
C GLU A 32 0.64 -17.61 12.78
N ALA A 33 -0.35 -17.88 11.93
CA ALA A 33 -0.77 -16.97 10.88
C ALA A 33 -1.46 -15.71 11.44
N ASP A 34 -2.23 -15.84 12.53
CA ASP A 34 -2.82 -14.70 13.25
C ASP A 34 -1.72 -13.77 13.80
N ILE A 35 -0.70 -14.34 14.43
CA ILE A 35 0.45 -13.60 14.98
C ILE A 35 1.22 -12.91 13.84
N ALA A 36 1.46 -13.61 12.72
CA ALA A 36 2.12 -13.03 11.56
C ALA A 36 1.31 -11.87 10.97
N ALA A 37 -0.01 -12.03 10.81
CA ALA A 37 -0.90 -10.99 10.32
C ALA A 37 -0.89 -9.75 11.23
N ALA A 38 -0.93 -9.93 12.55
CA ALA A 38 -0.84 -8.84 13.51
C ALA A 38 0.51 -8.10 13.43
N ALA A 39 1.61 -8.84 13.33
CA ALA A 39 2.96 -8.27 13.23
C ALA A 39 3.14 -7.45 11.94
N MET A 40 2.80 -8.03 10.78
CA MET A 40 2.89 -7.34 9.49
C MET A 40 1.96 -6.12 9.44
N GLY A 41 0.77 -6.23 10.04
CA GLY A 41 -0.17 -5.10 10.16
C GLY A 41 0.42 -3.91 10.92
N LEU A 42 1.09 -4.18 12.05
CA LEU A 42 1.77 -3.14 12.83
C LEU A 42 2.91 -2.49 12.03
N ASP A 43 3.74 -3.31 11.38
CA ASP A 43 4.88 -2.85 10.60
C ASP A 43 4.42 -1.93 9.46
N ASP A 44 3.42 -2.34 8.67
CA ASP A 44 2.92 -1.55 7.53
C ASP A 44 2.20 -0.25 7.93
N LEU A 45 1.52 -0.24 9.09
CA LEU A 45 1.03 1.01 9.67
C LEU A 45 2.20 1.91 10.12
N GLY A 46 3.33 1.35 10.55
CA GLY A 46 4.57 2.10 10.78
C GLY A 46 5.17 2.64 9.49
N HIS A 47 5.26 1.81 8.46
CA HIS A 47 5.80 2.12 7.14
C HIS A 47 5.06 3.29 6.50
N SER A 48 3.72 3.26 6.52
CA SER A 48 2.91 4.36 5.99
C SER A 48 3.21 5.71 6.68
N ARG A 49 3.38 5.72 8.01
CA ARG A 49 3.76 6.95 8.76
C ARG A 49 5.13 7.47 8.36
N VAL A 50 6.11 6.59 8.15
CA VAL A 50 7.45 6.97 7.65
C VAL A 50 7.35 7.60 6.26
N LEU A 51 6.58 6.98 5.35
CA LEU A 51 6.37 7.47 3.99
C LEU A 51 5.65 8.82 3.96
N TYR A 52 4.58 8.99 4.75
CA TYR A 52 3.92 10.30 4.90
C TYR A 52 4.88 11.37 5.43
N GLY A 53 5.76 11.01 6.37
CA GLY A 53 6.81 11.90 6.89
C GLY A 53 7.91 12.23 5.89
N CYS A 54 7.95 11.59 4.72
CA CYS A 54 8.85 11.96 3.62
C CYS A 54 8.28 13.04 2.71
N LEU A 55 6.96 13.29 2.73
CA LEU A 55 6.31 14.19 1.75
C LEU A 55 6.75 15.66 1.89
N GLU A 56 6.83 16.18 3.12
CA GLU A 56 7.28 17.56 3.37
C GLU A 56 8.71 17.81 2.86
N PRO A 57 9.73 16.97 3.20
CA PRO A 57 11.08 17.10 2.65
C PRO A 57 11.21 16.99 1.12
N LEU A 58 10.23 16.40 0.42
CA LEU A 58 10.21 16.34 -1.04
C LEU A 58 9.77 17.66 -1.71
N GLY A 59 9.40 18.68 -0.91
CA GLY A 59 9.15 20.05 -1.36
C GLY A 59 7.72 20.32 -1.83
N ALA A 60 6.87 19.29 -1.92
CA ALA A 60 5.45 19.43 -2.16
C ALA A 60 4.71 18.25 -1.53
N ASP A 61 3.81 18.54 -0.60
CA ASP A 61 2.87 17.55 -0.06
C ASP A 61 1.60 17.54 -0.94
N PRO A 62 1.33 16.44 -1.66
CA PRO A 62 0.19 16.36 -2.57
C PRO A 62 -1.13 16.09 -1.82
N ARG A 63 -1.10 15.90 -0.50
CA ARG A 63 -2.31 15.67 0.29
C ARG A 63 -3.19 16.92 0.31
N SER A 64 -4.43 16.76 -0.14
CA SER A 64 -5.46 17.80 -0.05
C SER A 64 -6.32 17.64 1.21
N SER A 65 -7.05 18.69 1.57
CA SER A 65 -8.03 18.66 2.67
C SER A 65 -9.21 17.72 2.40
N GLN A 66 -9.44 17.32 1.14
CA GLN A 66 -10.51 16.38 0.78
C GLN A 66 -10.28 14.99 1.38
N ARG A 67 -9.05 14.65 1.78
CA ARG A 67 -8.71 13.38 2.44
C ARG A 67 -9.44 13.14 3.76
N GLU A 68 -9.95 14.19 4.38
CA GLU A 68 -10.78 14.09 5.59
C GLU A 68 -12.24 13.75 5.30
N SER A 69 -12.70 13.87 4.06
CA SER A 69 -14.13 13.79 3.70
C SER A 69 -14.44 12.87 2.52
N ASP A 70 -13.49 12.61 1.64
CA ASP A 70 -13.67 11.86 0.40
C ASP A 70 -12.72 10.65 0.32
N PRO A 71 -13.22 9.40 0.41
CA PRO A 71 -12.39 8.22 0.29
C PRO A 71 -11.73 8.06 -1.09
N ALA A 72 -12.27 8.68 -2.15
CA ALA A 72 -11.70 8.63 -3.50
C ALA A 72 -10.40 9.45 -3.62
N SER A 73 -10.10 10.30 -2.64
CA SER A 73 -8.84 11.05 -2.58
C SER A 73 -7.63 10.22 -2.09
N LEU A 74 -7.87 8.97 -1.66
CA LEU A 74 -6.81 7.99 -1.38
C LEU A 74 -6.33 7.33 -2.66
N SER A 75 -5.02 7.12 -2.76
CA SER A 75 -4.32 6.53 -3.92
C SER A 75 -4.03 5.05 -3.73
N ASN A 76 -4.90 4.34 -3.00
CA ASN A 76 -4.83 2.89 -2.80
C ASN A 76 -5.31 2.11 -4.02
N LEU A 77 -4.76 0.90 -4.19
CA LEU A 77 -5.22 -0.07 -5.18
C LEU A 77 -6.66 -0.51 -4.89
N SER A 78 -7.37 -0.86 -5.96
CA SER A 78 -8.76 -1.34 -5.87
C SER A 78 -8.87 -2.67 -5.14
N TYR A 79 -7.77 -3.43 -5.04
CA TYR A 79 -7.64 -4.64 -4.24
C TYR A 79 -7.98 -4.44 -2.76
N PHE A 80 -7.87 -3.19 -2.28
CA PHE A 80 -8.15 -2.81 -0.89
C PHE A 80 -9.50 -2.10 -0.70
N ASP A 81 -10.26 -1.83 -1.77
CA ASP A 81 -11.51 -1.07 -1.68
C ASP A 81 -12.53 -1.76 -0.75
N GLU A 82 -12.53 -3.09 -0.72
CA GLU A 82 -13.39 -3.90 0.15
C GLU A 82 -12.56 -4.81 1.10
N PRO A 83 -13.10 -5.19 2.28
CA PRO A 83 -12.47 -6.16 3.16
C PRO A 83 -12.26 -7.52 2.49
N TRP A 84 -11.16 -8.19 2.82
CA TRP A 84 -10.90 -9.53 2.32
C TRP A 84 -11.73 -10.56 3.06
N THR A 85 -12.43 -11.39 2.32
CA THR A 85 -13.32 -12.44 2.85
C THR A 85 -12.66 -13.81 2.87
N GLU A 86 -11.57 -13.99 2.12
CA GLU A 86 -10.87 -15.26 1.95
C GLU A 86 -9.36 -15.13 2.22
N TRP A 87 -8.75 -16.17 2.79
CA TRP A 87 -7.30 -16.19 3.07
C TRP A 87 -6.46 -16.12 1.80
N SER A 88 -6.96 -16.64 0.68
CA SER A 88 -6.31 -16.53 -0.63
C SER A 88 -6.10 -15.07 -1.05
N GLN A 89 -7.00 -14.16 -0.67
CA GLN A 89 -6.85 -12.73 -0.94
C GLN A 89 -5.71 -12.11 -0.13
N PHE A 90 -5.60 -12.48 1.15
CA PHE A 90 -4.51 -12.09 2.02
C PHE A 90 -3.17 -12.57 1.44
N VAL A 91 -3.06 -13.86 1.10
CA VAL A 91 -1.82 -14.44 0.57
C VAL A 91 -1.45 -13.81 -0.77
N ALA A 92 -2.40 -13.56 -1.67
CA ALA A 92 -2.14 -12.89 -2.94
C ALA A 92 -1.63 -11.45 -2.75
N ALA A 93 -2.22 -10.68 -1.81
CA ALA A 93 -1.74 -9.35 -1.49
C ALA A 93 -0.33 -9.39 -0.88
N ASN A 94 -0.10 -10.24 0.11
CA ASN A 94 1.20 -10.36 0.79
C ASN A 94 2.31 -10.87 -0.12
N ALA A 95 2.02 -11.85 -0.98
CA ALA A 95 3.02 -12.35 -1.91
C ALA A 95 3.28 -11.35 -3.05
N VAL A 96 2.25 -10.77 -3.67
CA VAL A 96 2.42 -10.00 -4.92
C VAL A 96 2.43 -8.50 -4.69
N LEU A 97 1.38 -7.95 -4.06
CA LEU A 97 1.25 -6.50 -3.92
C LEU A 97 2.29 -5.93 -2.94
N ASP A 98 2.48 -6.60 -1.80
CA ASP A 98 3.46 -6.19 -0.79
C ASP A 98 4.87 -6.18 -1.40
N THR A 99 5.27 -7.29 -2.05
CA THR A 99 6.54 -7.38 -2.78
C THR A 99 6.67 -6.33 -3.90
N ALA A 100 5.58 -5.99 -4.59
CA ALA A 100 5.58 -4.92 -5.59
C ALA A 100 5.84 -3.54 -4.95
N PHE A 101 5.24 -3.25 -3.80
CA PHE A 101 5.52 -2.05 -3.04
C PHE A 101 6.98 -2.06 -2.57
N THR A 102 7.48 -3.16 -2.01
CA THR A 102 8.88 -3.33 -1.63
C THR A 102 9.82 -3.03 -2.81
N ALA A 103 9.53 -3.54 -4.01
CA ALA A 103 10.33 -3.26 -5.21
C ALA A 103 10.35 -1.77 -5.57
N MET A 104 9.23 -1.06 -5.46
CA MET A 104 9.20 0.39 -5.67
C MET A 104 9.98 1.15 -4.58
N ILE A 105 9.93 0.67 -3.33
CA ILE A 105 10.71 1.22 -2.22
C ILE A 105 12.20 1.03 -2.46
N GLU A 106 12.63 -0.15 -2.93
CA GLU A 106 13.99 -0.41 -3.38
C GLU A 106 14.39 0.55 -4.51
N ALA A 107 13.49 0.83 -5.46
CA ALA A 107 13.72 1.81 -6.52
C ALA A 107 13.96 3.23 -5.98
N CYS A 108 13.19 3.65 -4.97
CA CYS A 108 13.38 4.92 -4.28
C CYS A 108 14.72 4.99 -3.54
N ILE A 109 15.14 3.89 -2.90
CA ILE A 109 16.40 3.82 -2.16
C ILE A 109 17.61 3.77 -3.11
N GLY A 110 17.47 3.13 -4.27
CA GLY A 110 18.52 3.09 -5.29
C GLY A 110 18.59 4.36 -6.16
N GLY A 111 17.55 5.20 -6.15
CA GLY A 111 17.51 6.46 -6.86
C GLY A 111 18.33 7.57 -6.18
N SER A 112 18.29 8.79 -6.73
CA SER A 112 19.14 9.93 -6.29
C SER A 112 18.58 10.77 -5.15
N VAL A 113 17.43 10.42 -4.57
CA VAL A 113 16.72 11.28 -3.59
C VAL A 113 17.07 10.92 -2.15
N GLU A 114 18.01 11.68 -1.56
CA GLU A 114 18.65 11.39 -0.26
C GLU A 114 17.68 11.11 0.89
N VAL A 115 16.59 11.88 1.00
CA VAL A 115 15.61 11.69 2.09
C VAL A 115 14.96 10.31 2.03
N LEU A 116 14.68 9.80 0.84
CA LEU A 116 14.09 8.47 0.64
C LEU A 116 15.14 7.39 0.90
N GLN A 117 16.38 7.59 0.43
CA GLN A 117 17.48 6.66 0.71
C GLN A 117 17.71 6.48 2.21
N HIS A 118 17.62 7.55 3.00
CA HIS A 118 17.86 7.49 4.44
C HIS A 118 16.68 6.89 5.19
N ARG A 119 15.46 7.40 4.95
CA ARG A 119 14.28 7.07 5.75
C ARG A 119 13.70 5.68 5.46
N LEU A 120 13.87 5.16 4.24
CA LEU A 120 13.24 3.91 3.83
C LEU A 120 14.12 2.66 4.07
N ARG A 121 15.40 2.80 4.41
CA ARG A 121 16.31 1.65 4.63
C ARG A 121 15.86 0.70 5.73
N LYS A 122 15.36 1.22 6.86
CA LYS A 122 14.89 0.38 7.97
C LYS A 122 13.70 -0.48 7.53
N MET A 123 12.82 0.12 6.73
CA MET A 123 11.63 -0.51 6.18
C MET A 123 11.96 -1.80 5.43
N LEU A 124 12.98 -1.79 4.57
CA LEU A 124 13.39 -2.99 3.81
C LEU A 124 13.81 -4.18 4.69
N MET A 125 14.32 -3.92 5.90
CA MET A 125 14.69 -5.00 6.82
C MET A 125 13.46 -5.72 7.38
N GLU A 126 12.37 -4.98 7.60
CA GLU A 126 11.08 -5.48 8.12
C GLU A 126 10.32 -6.22 6.99
N GLU A 127 10.31 -5.64 5.78
CA GLU A 127 9.69 -6.23 4.57
C GLU A 127 10.24 -7.61 4.19
N ARG A 128 11.49 -7.92 4.56
CA ARG A 128 12.08 -9.25 4.32
C ARG A 128 11.27 -10.36 5.00
N TYR A 129 10.70 -10.10 6.18
CA TYR A 129 9.83 -11.08 6.85
C TYR A 129 8.52 -11.27 6.08
N HIS A 130 7.90 -10.18 5.62
CA HIS A 130 6.66 -10.19 4.84
C HIS A 130 6.83 -11.03 3.57
N PHE A 131 7.93 -10.80 2.84
CA PHE A 131 8.25 -11.55 1.63
C PHE A 131 8.39 -13.05 1.90
N LEU A 132 9.11 -13.44 2.95
CA LEU A 132 9.28 -14.86 3.29
C LEU A 132 7.95 -15.51 3.67
N HIS A 133 7.10 -14.81 4.42
CA HIS A 133 5.76 -15.28 4.76
C HIS A 133 4.90 -15.49 3.52
N GLY A 134 4.77 -14.45 2.67
CA GLY A 134 3.95 -14.50 1.45
C GLY A 134 4.43 -15.56 0.48
N ARG A 135 5.75 -15.67 0.25
CA ARG A 135 6.34 -16.69 -0.63
C ARG A 135 6.11 -18.10 -0.10
N SER A 136 6.17 -18.31 1.21
CA SER A 136 5.90 -19.62 1.82
C SER A 136 4.46 -20.06 1.55
N TRP A 137 3.48 -19.17 1.76
CA TRP A 137 2.08 -19.48 1.49
C TRP A 137 1.79 -19.64 0.00
N LEU A 138 2.38 -18.82 -0.86
CA LEU A 138 2.21 -18.94 -2.32
C LEU A 138 2.70 -20.32 -2.83
N ARG A 139 3.79 -20.85 -2.28
CA ARG A 139 4.30 -22.20 -2.60
C ARG A 139 3.36 -23.33 -2.17
N SER A 140 2.54 -23.11 -1.15
CA SER A 140 1.48 -24.05 -0.74
C SER A 140 0.28 -24.06 -1.69
N GLY A 141 0.17 -23.05 -2.56
CA GLY A 141 -0.90 -22.89 -3.54
C GLY A 141 -2.10 -22.11 -3.00
N ILE A 142 -2.65 -21.24 -3.85
CA ILE A 142 -3.88 -20.47 -3.60
C ILE A 142 -4.74 -20.39 -4.87
N ASP A 143 -5.98 -19.93 -4.72
CA ASP A 143 -6.87 -19.69 -5.85
C ASP A 143 -6.30 -18.69 -6.85
N ARG A 144 -6.49 -18.97 -8.14
CA ARG A 144 -5.98 -18.11 -9.21
C ARG A 144 -6.66 -16.75 -9.28
N GLY A 145 -7.93 -16.64 -8.91
CA GLY A 145 -8.69 -15.38 -9.00
C GLY A 145 -8.02 -14.23 -8.24
N PRO A 146 -7.83 -14.34 -6.92
CA PRO A 146 -7.10 -13.34 -6.14
C PRO A 146 -5.67 -13.11 -6.61
N LEU A 147 -4.95 -14.18 -6.98
CA LEU A 147 -3.57 -14.10 -7.44
C LEU A 147 -3.43 -13.31 -8.76
N ASP A 148 -4.24 -13.63 -9.77
CA ASP A 148 -4.26 -12.99 -11.08
C ASP A 148 -4.66 -11.50 -10.94
N ARG A 149 -5.61 -11.21 -10.05
CA ARG A 149 -5.99 -9.83 -9.72
C ARG A 149 -4.83 -9.06 -9.09
N ALA A 150 -4.12 -9.65 -8.12
CA ALA A 150 -2.98 -9.01 -7.48
C ALA A 150 -1.84 -8.74 -8.49
N TRP A 151 -1.54 -9.67 -9.40
CA TRP A 151 -0.57 -9.45 -10.47
C TRP A 151 -0.97 -8.32 -11.42
N ARG A 152 -2.25 -8.28 -11.81
CA ARG A 152 -2.78 -7.19 -12.65
C ARG A 152 -2.60 -5.85 -11.97
N GLU A 153 -3.06 -5.73 -10.73
CA GLU A 153 -3.02 -4.46 -10.01
C GLU A 153 -1.57 -4.03 -9.70
N ALA A 154 -0.64 -4.96 -9.44
CA ALA A 154 0.78 -4.63 -9.31
C ALA A 154 1.38 -4.04 -10.61
N ILE A 155 1.07 -4.62 -11.77
CA ILE A 155 1.57 -4.13 -13.06
C ILE A 155 0.92 -2.79 -13.43
N GLU A 156 -0.40 -2.66 -13.23
CA GLU A 156 -1.10 -1.37 -13.39
C GLU A 156 -0.49 -0.30 -12.47
N TRP A 157 -0.12 -0.68 -11.25
CA TRP A 157 0.48 0.22 -10.27
C TRP A 157 1.91 0.62 -10.60
N PHE A 158 2.70 -0.20 -11.30
CA PHE A 158 4.01 0.24 -11.80
C PHE A 158 3.89 1.33 -12.88
N GLY A 159 2.75 1.39 -13.57
CA GLY A 159 2.41 2.42 -14.54
C GLY A 159 2.86 2.10 -15.96
N PRO A 160 2.52 2.97 -16.93
CA PRO A 160 2.78 2.72 -18.33
C PRO A 160 4.29 2.72 -18.67
N PRO A 161 4.74 1.97 -19.68
CA PRO A 161 6.15 1.87 -20.06
C PRO A 161 6.84 3.22 -20.36
N ASP A 162 6.08 4.20 -20.83
CA ASP A 162 6.52 5.56 -21.16
C ASP A 162 5.95 6.62 -20.20
N GLY A 163 5.31 6.18 -19.11
CA GLY A 163 4.63 7.01 -18.11
C GLY A 163 5.54 7.75 -17.14
N GLU A 164 4.92 8.22 -16.07
CA GLU A 164 5.55 8.98 -14.99
C GLU A 164 6.64 8.20 -14.25
N THR A 165 6.43 6.90 -13.94
CA THR A 165 7.48 6.07 -13.32
C THR A 165 8.70 5.97 -14.23
N ALA A 166 8.48 5.81 -15.54
CA ALA A 166 9.56 5.77 -16.52
C ALA A 166 10.29 7.11 -16.63
N ALA A 167 9.58 8.24 -16.49
CA ALA A 167 10.20 9.56 -16.41
C ALA A 167 11.05 9.72 -15.13
N LEU A 168 10.53 9.33 -13.97
CA LEU A 168 11.28 9.36 -12.70
C LEU A 168 12.55 8.48 -12.76
N TYR A 169 12.47 7.33 -13.43
CA TYR A 169 13.62 6.46 -13.69
C TYR A 169 14.66 7.15 -14.60
N ARG A 170 14.25 7.71 -15.74
CA ARG A 170 15.15 8.45 -16.65
C ARG A 170 15.83 9.64 -15.97
N ASP A 171 15.11 10.33 -15.08
CA ASP A 171 15.63 11.43 -14.27
C ASP A 171 16.56 10.97 -13.14
N GLY A 172 16.75 9.66 -12.95
CA GLY A 172 17.58 9.08 -11.89
C GLY A 172 16.98 9.21 -10.49
N LYS A 173 15.71 9.62 -10.35
CA LYS A 173 15.02 9.70 -9.06
C LYS A 173 14.61 8.32 -8.54
N LEU A 174 14.40 7.37 -9.44
CA LEU A 174 14.25 5.94 -9.16
C LEU A 174 15.38 5.17 -9.84
N SER A 175 15.82 4.05 -9.26
CA SER A 175 16.78 3.14 -9.93
C SER A 175 16.14 2.12 -10.86
N MET A 176 14.81 1.99 -10.84
CA MET A 176 14.04 1.05 -11.64
C MET A 176 12.86 1.75 -12.30
N GLY A 177 12.64 1.49 -13.60
CA GLY A 177 11.44 1.87 -14.33
C GLY A 177 10.39 0.76 -14.30
N PRO A 178 9.25 0.92 -15.01
CA PRO A 178 8.17 -0.07 -15.02
C PRO A 178 8.60 -1.49 -15.42
N ALA A 179 9.49 -1.60 -16.41
CA ALA A 179 9.98 -2.90 -16.89
C ALA A 179 10.91 -3.57 -15.86
N GLU A 180 11.80 -2.79 -15.25
CA GLU A 180 12.72 -3.26 -14.22
C GLU A 180 11.97 -3.68 -12.96
N LEU A 181 10.96 -2.90 -12.54
CA LEU A 181 10.09 -3.23 -11.40
C LEU A 181 9.33 -4.54 -11.62
N ARG A 182 8.78 -4.73 -12.84
CA ARG A 182 8.16 -6.01 -13.20
C ARG A 182 9.16 -7.16 -13.15
N ALA A 183 10.33 -7.00 -13.74
CA ALA A 183 11.37 -8.03 -13.74
C ALA A 183 11.82 -8.39 -12.31
N ARG A 184 11.97 -7.37 -11.46
CA ARG A 184 12.31 -7.49 -10.03
C ARG A 184 11.25 -8.29 -9.26
N LEU A 185 9.96 -8.00 -9.50
CA LEU A 185 8.85 -8.74 -8.89
C LEU A 185 8.83 -10.21 -9.35
N GLU A 186 8.99 -10.47 -10.65
CA GLU A 186 9.08 -11.82 -11.21
C GLU A 186 10.27 -12.61 -10.64
N GLU A 187 11.41 -11.94 -10.46
CA GLU A 187 12.61 -12.53 -9.85
C GLU A 187 12.36 -12.91 -8.39
N GLN A 188 11.84 -11.99 -7.58
CA GLN A 188 11.56 -12.27 -6.16
C GLN A 188 10.58 -13.41 -5.97
N LEU A 189 9.54 -13.47 -6.79
CA LEU A 189 8.52 -14.52 -6.70
C LEU A 189 8.90 -15.80 -7.42
N GLU A 190 10.06 -15.85 -8.08
CA GLU A 190 10.52 -16.99 -8.88
C GLU A 190 9.45 -17.44 -9.89
N THR A 191 8.62 -16.50 -10.35
CA THR A 191 7.39 -16.76 -11.12
C THR A 191 7.18 -15.65 -12.14
N LYS A 192 6.85 -16.04 -13.38
CA LYS A 192 6.51 -15.06 -14.43
C LYS A 192 5.13 -14.49 -14.22
N ALA A 193 5.00 -13.18 -14.40
CA ALA A 193 3.71 -12.53 -14.38
C ALA A 193 2.84 -13.08 -15.53
N PRO A 194 1.53 -13.27 -15.32
CA PRO A 194 0.62 -13.65 -16.40
C PRO A 194 0.63 -12.59 -17.51
N GLN A 195 0.21 -12.99 -18.72
CA GLN A 195 0.04 -12.02 -19.81
C GLN A 195 -1.12 -11.09 -19.47
N ILE A 196 -0.79 -9.87 -19.07
CA ILE A 196 -1.74 -8.83 -18.70
C ILE A 196 -1.68 -7.71 -19.74
N ALA A 197 -2.79 -7.51 -20.45
CA ALA A 197 -3.00 -6.31 -21.23
C ALA A 197 -3.68 -5.26 -20.33
N VAL A 198 -3.03 -4.10 -20.19
CA VAL A 198 -3.54 -2.94 -19.46
C VAL A 198 -4.03 -1.90 -20.46
N GLY A 199 -5.25 -1.41 -20.27
CA GLY A 199 -5.80 -0.29 -21.03
C GLY A 199 -5.33 1.04 -20.46
N TRP A 200 -4.15 1.51 -20.88
CA TRP A 200 -3.56 2.74 -20.33
C TRP A 200 -4.38 4.02 -20.60
N THR A 201 -5.29 4.00 -21.59
CA THR A 201 -6.17 5.15 -21.91
C THR A 201 -7.13 5.49 -20.78
N SER A 202 -7.60 4.50 -20.01
CA SER A 202 -8.53 4.69 -18.89
C SER A 202 -7.86 4.54 -17.53
N TRP A 203 -6.52 4.45 -17.49
CA TRP A 203 -5.76 4.30 -16.26
C TRP A 203 -5.64 5.65 -15.54
N ASP A 204 -5.93 5.67 -14.25
CA ASP A 204 -5.80 6.86 -13.41
C ASP A 204 -4.33 7.02 -12.97
N PRO A 205 -3.61 8.06 -13.41
CA PRO A 205 -2.21 8.24 -13.08
C PRO A 205 -1.95 8.66 -11.64
N ILE A 206 -2.94 9.23 -10.94
CA ILE A 206 -2.81 9.65 -9.54
C ILE A 206 -3.02 8.45 -8.64
N ARG A 207 -4.11 7.71 -8.86
CA ARG A 207 -4.47 6.53 -8.06
C ARG A 207 -3.80 5.24 -8.52
N ARG A 208 -3.13 5.29 -9.67
CA ARG A 208 -2.31 4.24 -10.27
C ARG A 208 -3.09 2.93 -10.48
N ARG A 209 -4.32 3.03 -10.96
CA ARG A 209 -5.24 1.89 -11.14
C ARG A 209 -6.18 2.11 -12.32
N SER A 210 -6.59 1.02 -12.98
CA SER A 210 -7.57 1.10 -14.09
C SER A 210 -9.02 0.99 -13.63
N HIS A 211 -9.26 0.51 -12.41
CA HIS A 211 -10.59 0.35 -11.84
C HIS A 211 -10.97 1.57 -10.99
N GLY A 212 -12.16 2.13 -11.23
CA GLY A 212 -12.76 3.19 -10.41
C GLY A 212 -13.14 2.70 -9.00
N GLY A 213 -13.94 3.47 -8.27
CA GLY A 213 -14.37 3.13 -6.90
C GLY A 213 -13.54 3.82 -5.82
N ALA A 214 -13.76 3.45 -4.56
CA ALA A 214 -13.03 3.92 -3.40
C ALA A 214 -13.25 2.93 -2.25
N ILE A 215 -12.45 3.04 -1.19
CA ILE A 215 -12.66 2.23 0.01
C ILE A 215 -14.07 2.46 0.57
N ASP A 216 -14.66 1.40 1.13
CA ASP A 216 -15.96 1.48 1.76
C ASP A 216 -15.98 2.47 2.94
N GLN A 217 -17.17 2.95 3.29
CA GLN A 217 -17.33 3.98 4.32
C GLN A 217 -16.87 3.54 5.71
N HIS A 218 -16.99 2.25 6.03
CA HIS A 218 -16.57 1.72 7.33
C HIS A 218 -15.03 1.71 7.42
N THR A 219 -14.36 1.19 6.40
CA THR A 219 -12.90 1.26 6.25
C THR A 219 -12.41 2.72 6.33
N PHE A 220 -13.08 3.65 5.63
CA PHE A 220 -12.72 5.07 5.69
C PHE A 220 -12.96 5.72 7.07
N ALA A 221 -13.96 5.25 7.82
CA ALA A 221 -14.18 5.68 9.20
C ALA A 221 -13.11 5.13 10.16
N MET A 222 -12.66 3.89 9.96
CA MET A 222 -11.56 3.30 10.74
C MET A 222 -10.26 4.09 10.56
N LEU A 223 -9.88 4.42 9.32
CA LEU A 223 -8.64 5.18 9.05
C LEU A 223 -8.60 6.55 9.72
N ARG A 224 -9.77 7.16 9.97
CA ARG A 224 -9.91 8.47 10.63
C ARG A 224 -10.14 8.36 12.14
N GLY A 225 -10.04 7.17 12.71
CA GLY A 225 -10.31 6.90 14.13
C GLY A 225 -11.75 7.19 14.55
N LEU A 226 -12.68 7.32 13.61
CA LEU A 226 -14.10 7.60 13.92
C LEU A 226 -14.77 6.37 14.53
N GLU A 227 -14.33 5.18 14.16
CA GLU A 227 -14.80 3.93 14.75
C GLU A 227 -14.32 3.74 16.19
N GLU A 228 -13.20 4.35 16.60
CA GLU A 228 -12.72 4.29 17.99
C GLU A 228 -13.55 5.18 18.91
N LYS A 229 -14.07 6.31 18.38
CA LYS A 229 -14.88 7.27 19.16
C LYS A 229 -16.13 6.64 19.77
N LYS A 230 -16.66 5.55 19.21
CA LYS A 230 -17.82 4.84 19.78
C LYS A 230 -17.50 4.13 21.11
N TYR A 231 -16.22 3.88 21.38
CA TYR A 231 -15.74 3.28 22.63
C TYR A 231 -15.19 4.33 23.61
N ALA A 232 -14.98 5.57 23.17
CA ALA A 232 -14.52 6.64 24.04
C ALA A 232 -15.65 7.05 25.01
N PRO A 233 -15.34 7.33 26.28
CA PRO A 233 -16.32 7.90 27.20
C PRO A 233 -16.84 9.24 26.63
N PRO A 234 -18.12 9.60 26.85
CA PRO A 234 -18.63 10.90 26.45
C PRO A 234 -17.72 11.98 27.03
N SER A 235 -17.20 12.89 26.18
CA SER A 235 -16.39 14.00 26.68
C SER A 235 -17.21 14.74 27.74
N ALA A 236 -16.68 14.90 28.96
CA ALA A 236 -17.31 15.71 29.98
C ALA A 236 -17.53 17.10 29.37
N ALA A 237 -18.78 17.43 29.06
CA ALA A 237 -19.16 18.76 28.60
C ALA A 237 -18.56 19.74 29.62
N LYS A 238 -17.73 20.67 29.14
CA LYS A 238 -17.22 21.78 29.95
C LYS A 238 -18.41 22.33 30.73
N GLN A 239 -18.42 22.09 32.04
CA GLN A 239 -19.35 22.73 32.94
C GLN A 239 -19.03 24.22 32.85
N THR A 240 -19.81 24.95 32.07
CA THR A 240 -19.91 26.39 32.18
C THR A 240 -20.47 26.66 33.57
N ALA A 241 -19.58 26.96 34.52
CA ALA A 241 -19.99 27.53 35.80
C ALA A 241 -20.80 28.81 35.52
N PRO A 242 -21.94 29.03 36.18
CA PRO A 242 -22.67 30.28 36.04
C PRO A 242 -21.84 31.42 36.65
N PRO A 243 -21.93 32.64 36.09
CA PRO A 243 -21.22 33.80 36.65
C PRO A 243 -21.75 34.12 38.05
N ALA A 244 -20.82 34.43 38.95
CA ALA A 244 -21.08 35.01 40.27
C ALA A 244 -21.33 36.51 40.18
#